data_AF-A0A966UF69-F1
#
_entry.id   AF-A0A966UF69-F1
#
_cell.length_a   1.000
_cell.length_b   1.000
_cell.length_c   1.000
_cell.angle_alpha   90.00
_cell.angle_beta   90.00
_cell.angle_gamma   90.00
#
_symmetry.space_group_name_H-M   'P 1'
#
loop_
_entity.id
_entity.type
_entity.pdbx_description
1 polymer ?
#
loop_
_entity_poly.entity_id
_entity_poly.type
_entity_poly.pdbx_seq_one_letter_code
_entity_poly.pdbx_strand_id
1 'polypeptide(L)' 'MSENLVSATQRQLGATVEVGPIAFGCWRFTGSSDADNARLVAGALDLGINLVDNADVYGL' A
#
# COMPACT_ATOMS: atom_id res chain seq x y z
N MET A 1 -25.75 3.81 -14.01
CA MET A 1 -24.38 3.41 -13.62
C MET A 1 -24.48 2.88 -12.21
N SER A 2 -24.05 1.64 -11.95
CA SER A 2 -23.99 1.11 -10.58
C SER A 2 -22.93 1.89 -9.81
N GLU A 3 -23.26 2.40 -8.62
CA GLU A 3 -22.25 3.01 -7.75
C GLU A 3 -21.14 2.00 -7.44
N ASN A 4 -19.89 2.48 -7.44
CA ASN A 4 -18.75 1.66 -7.04
C ASN A 4 -18.81 1.46 -5.51
N LEU A 5 -18.71 0.20 -5.06
CA LEU A 5 -18.67 -0.13 -3.63
C LEU A 5 -17.46 0.49 -2.91
N VAL A 6 -16.40 0.80 -3.65
CA VAL A 6 -15.17 1.38 -3.12
C VAL A 6 -15.20 2.89 -3.34
N SER A 7 -15.28 3.66 -2.24
CA SER A 7 -15.03 5.09 -2.28
C SER A 7 -13.52 5.36 -2.44
N ALA A 8 -13.18 6.16 -3.45
CA ALA A 8 -11.81 6.62 -3.69
C ALA A 8 -11.38 7.77 -2.75
N THR A 9 -12.28 8.29 -1.91
CA THR A 9 -11.97 9.40 -1.01
C THR A 9 -10.92 9.01 0.02
N GLN A 10 -10.01 9.95 0.31
CA GLN A 10 -9.04 9.77 1.38
C GLN A 10 -9.72 9.69 2.76
N ARG A 11 -8.99 9.16 3.74
CA ARG A 11 -9.48 8.81 5.07
C ARG A 11 -8.46 9.24 6.12
N GLN A 12 -8.95 9.78 7.22
CA GLN A 12 -8.11 10.07 8.36
C GLN A 12 -7.69 8.76 9.06
N LEU A 13 -6.40 8.50 9.15
CA LEU A 13 -5.80 7.45 9.96
C LEU A 13 -5.19 8.07 11.22
N GLY A 14 -5.80 7.78 12.37
CA GLY A 14 -5.43 8.43 13.63
C GLY A 14 -5.74 9.92 13.61
N ALA A 15 -4.90 10.74 14.23
CA ALA A 15 -5.13 12.19 14.32
C ALA A 15 -4.37 13.03 13.28
N THR A 16 -3.38 12.46 12.59
CA THR A 16 -2.37 13.24 11.86
C THR A 16 -2.13 12.83 10.41
N VAL A 17 -2.56 11.63 10.00
CA VAL A 17 -2.25 11.09 8.66
C VAL A 17 -3.52 10.90 7.85
N GLU A 18 -3.52 11.35 6.61
CA GLU A 18 -4.58 11.10 5.65
C GLU A 18 -4.12 10.10 4.59
N VAL A 19 -4.87 9.01 4.42
CA VAL A 19 -4.51 7.88 3.55
C VAL A 19 -5.58 7.60 2.51
N GLY A 20 -5.16 7.04 1.39
CA GLY A 20 -6.04 6.53 0.35
C GLY A 20 -6.85 5.31 0.82
N PRO A 21 -7.74 4.80 -0.05
CA PRO A 21 -8.65 3.74 0.32
C PRO A 21 -8.02 2.35 0.42
N ILE A 22 -6.80 2.20 -0.09
CA ILE A 22 -6.06 0.95 -0.28
C ILE A 22 -4.65 1.14 0.30
N ALA A 23 -4.13 0.11 0.95
CA ALA A 23 -2.73 0.03 1.38
C ALA A 23 -1.99 -1.05 0.57
N PHE A 24 -0.68 -0.91 0.45
CA PHE A 24 0.18 -1.90 -0.19
C PHE A 24 0.90 -2.75 0.88
N GLY A 25 0.64 -4.06 0.90
CA GLY A 25 1.19 -4.97 1.91
C GLY A 25 2.47 -5.68 1.46
N CYS A 26 3.50 -5.63 2.31
CA CYS A 26 4.84 -6.14 2.01
C CYS A 26 5.12 -7.56 2.52
N TRP A 27 4.16 -8.25 3.17
CA TRP A 27 4.41 -9.57 3.78
C TRP A 27 4.96 -10.60 2.79
N ARG A 28 4.59 -10.50 1.51
CA ARG A 28 4.98 -11.48 0.48
C ARG A 28 6.40 -11.29 -0.06
N PHE A 29 7.15 -10.31 0.44
CA PHE A 29 8.54 -10.07 0.02
C PHE A 29 9.51 -11.08 0.66
N THR A 30 9.30 -12.39 0.40
CA THR A 30 10.04 -13.50 1.03
C THR A 30 10.99 -14.25 0.09
N GLY A 31 11.09 -13.85 -1.18
CA GLY A 31 11.94 -14.55 -2.16
C GLY A 31 12.29 -13.77 -3.43
N SER A 32 11.88 -12.51 -3.53
CA SER A 32 12.21 -11.60 -4.63
C SER A 32 13.48 -10.82 -4.30
N SER A 33 14.18 -10.31 -5.32
CA SER A 33 15.27 -9.36 -5.08
C SER A 33 14.74 -8.04 -4.49
N ASP A 34 15.58 -7.35 -3.72
CA ASP A 34 15.25 -6.02 -3.18
C ASP A 34 14.86 -5.04 -4.28
N ALA A 35 15.48 -5.15 -5.46
CA ALA A 35 15.17 -4.31 -6.61
C ALA A 35 13.74 -4.56 -7.14
N ASP A 36 13.31 -5.82 -7.20
CA ASP A 36 11.96 -6.17 -7.63
C ASP A 36 10.92 -5.70 -6.61
N ASN A 37 11.20 -5.87 -5.32
CA ASN A 37 10.34 -5.41 -4.23
C ASN A 37 10.20 -3.88 -4.25
N ALA A 38 11.31 -3.17 -4.38
CA ALA A 38 11.32 -1.71 -4.49
C ALA A 38 10.53 -1.23 -5.72
N ARG A 39 10.63 -1.92 -6.86
CA ARG A 39 9.86 -1.61 -8.07
C ARG A 39 8.35 -1.76 -7.84
N LEU A 40 7.92 -2.77 -7.10
CA LEU A 40 6.50 -2.96 -6.77
C LEU A 40 5.98 -1.83 -5.86
N VAL A 41 6.74 -1.45 -4.84
CA VAL A 41 6.39 -0.32 -3.97
C VAL A 41 6.32 0.98 -4.77
N ALA A 42 7.29 1.26 -5.64
CA ALA A 42 7.28 2.43 -6.50
C ALA A 42 6.04 2.45 -7.43
N GLY A 43 5.69 1.32 -8.03
CA GLY A 43 4.48 1.21 -8.85
C GLY A 43 3.19 1.46 -8.06
N ALA A 44 3.14 1.08 -6.78
CA ALA A 44 2.00 1.40 -5.91
C ALA A 44 1.90 2.92 -5.66
N LEU A 45 3.03 3.59 -5.43
CA LEU A 45 3.10 5.05 -5.28
C LEU A 45 2.64 5.77 -6.56
N ASP A 46 3.05 5.31 -7.74
CA ASP A 46 2.63 5.85 -9.04
C ASP A 46 1.10 5.78 -9.24
N LEU A 47 0.44 4.79 -8.61
CA LEU A 47 -1.01 4.63 -8.60
C LEU A 47 -1.72 5.44 -7.50
N GLY A 48 -0.98 6.25 -6.73
CA GLY A 48 -1.52 7.08 -5.65
C GLY A 48 -1.77 6.34 -4.33
N ILE A 49 -1.27 5.10 -4.17
CA ILE A 49 -1.32 4.40 -2.89
C ILE A 49 -0.27 5.02 -1.97
N ASN A 50 -0.71 5.55 -0.83
CA ASN A 50 0.15 6.30 0.09
C ASN A 50 0.25 5.68 1.49
N LEU A 51 -0.26 4.46 1.67
CA LEU A 51 -0.13 3.67 2.90
C LEU A 51 0.53 2.33 2.58
N VAL A 52 1.63 2.04 3.27
CA VAL A 52 2.40 0.78 3.14
C VAL A 52 2.29 0.01 4.45
N ASP A 53 1.92 -1.26 4.35
CA ASP A 53 1.87 -2.21 5.47
C ASP A 53 3.15 -3.05 5.50
N ASN A 54 3.87 -2.97 6.61
CA ASN A 54 5.14 -3.66 6.82
C ASN A 54 5.31 -4.11 8.28
N ALA A 55 6.15 -5.10 8.50
CA ALA A 55 6.53 -5.57 9.83
C ALA A 55 8.01 -5.98 9.86
N ASP A 56 8.59 -5.99 11.06
CA ASP A 56 9.96 -6.45 11.33
C ASP A 56 10.18 -7.93 10.98
N VAL A 57 9.14 -8.76 11.09
CA VAL A 57 9.17 -10.19 10.77
C VAL A 57 8.94 -10.50 9.28
N TYR A 58 8.68 -9.51 8.43
CA TYR A 58 8.51 -9.76 6.99
C TYR A 58 9.86 -10.05 6.33
N GLY A 59 9.89 -11.02 5.41
CA GLY A 59 11.11 -11.49 4.75
C GLY A 59 11.79 -12.70 5.40
N LEU A 60 11.14 -13.32 6.39
CA LEU A 60 11.49 -14.64 6.93
C LEU A 60 11.13 -15.79 5.97
#